data_AF-A0A437JUC1-F1
#
_entry.id   AF-A0A437JUC1-F1
#
_cell.length_a   1.000
_cell.length_b   1.000
_cell.length_c   1.000
_cell.angle_alpha   90.00
_cell.angle_beta   90.00
_cell.angle_gamma   90.00
#
_symmetry.space_group_name_H-M   'P 1'
#
loop_
_entity.id
_entity.type
_entity.pdbx_description
1 polymer ?
#
loop_
_entity_poly.entity_id
_entity_poly.type
_entity_poly.pdbx_seq_one_letter_code
_entity_poly.pdbx_strand_id
1 'polypeptide(L)' 'MVVFYWVMGVLVVGSFAPSVLYIVLYAATGEEACARRAKLLWNLTGVFAMLGTNILIWGHVLVALWRLWFG' A
#
# COMPACT_ATOMS: atom_id res chain seq x y z
N MET A 1 -0.27 -3.72 16.96
CA MET A 1 -0.44 -4.35 15.63
C MET A 1 -1.77 -4.02 14.98
N VAL A 2 -2.93 -4.11 15.66
CA VAL A 2 -4.26 -3.81 15.08
C VAL A 2 -4.34 -2.42 14.42
N VAL A 3 -3.89 -1.37 15.10
CA VAL A 3 -3.88 0.00 14.55
C VAL A 3 -3.00 0.10 13.30
N PHE A 4 -1.85 -0.57 13.30
CA PHE A 4 -0.95 -0.61 12.14
C PHE A 4 -1.60 -1.30 10.95
N TYR A 5 -2.26 -2.46 11.14
CA TYR A 5 -2.98 -3.15 10.08
C TYR A 5 -4.12 -2.30 9.51
N TRP A 6 -4.84 -1.57 10.37
CA TRP A 6 -5.90 -0.65 9.94
C TRP A 6 -5.34 0.51 9.11
N VAL A 7 -4.28 1.17 9.58
CA VAL A 7 -3.63 2.27 8.85
C VAL A 7 -3.10 1.78 7.50
N MET A 8 -2.39 0.66 7.47
CA MET A 8 -1.88 0.09 6.23
C MET A 8 -2.99 -0.35 5.29
N GLY A 9 -4.06 -0.96 5.82
CA GLY A 9 -5.23 -1.35 5.04
C GLY A 9 -5.89 -0.15 4.37
N VAL A 10 -6.11 0.94 5.12
CA VAL A 10 -6.67 2.18 4.58
C VAL A 10 -5.75 2.82 3.54
N LEU A 11 -4.43 2.85 3.77
CA LEU A 11 -3.49 3.39 2.77
C LEU A 11 -3.49 2.57 1.47
N VAL A 12 -3.41 1.24 1.58
CA VAL A 12 -3.36 0.35 0.41
C VAL A 12 -4.68 0.38 -0.34
N VAL A 13 -5.82 0.28 0.34
CA VAL A 13 -7.15 0.37 -0.30
C VAL A 13 -7.36 1.76 -0.89
N GLY A 14 -6.97 2.81 -0.15
CA GLY A 14 -7.08 4.20 -0.57
C GLY A 14 -6.22 4.57 -1.78
N SER A 15 -5.10 3.87 -2.03
CA SER A 15 -4.30 4.05 -3.25
C SER A 15 -4.69 3.07 -4.36
N PHE A 16 -5.08 1.84 -4.01
CA PHE A 16 -5.40 0.77 -4.96
C PHE A 16 -6.75 1.00 -5.66
N ALA A 17 -7.80 1.36 -4.90
CA ALA A 17 -9.12 1.61 -5.45
C ALA A 17 -9.14 2.71 -6.53
N PRO A 18 -8.53 3.90 -6.32
CA PRO A 18 -8.46 4.91 -7.38
C PRO A 18 -7.54 4.48 -8.54
N SER A 19 -6.51 3.68 -8.29
CA SER A 19 -5.68 3.10 -9.36
C SER A 19 -6.49 2.22 -10.31
N VAL A 20 -7.28 1.28 -9.77
CA VAL A 20 -8.16 0.40 -10.55
C VAL A 20 -9.21 1.22 -11.30
N LEU A 21 -9.82 2.23 -10.66
CA LEU A 21 -10.77 3.14 -11.31
C LEU A 21 -10.18 3.85 -12.53
N TYR A 22 -8.95 4.38 -12.43
CA TYR A 22 -8.29 5.04 -13.57
C TYR A 22 -7.89 4.06 -14.67
N ILE A 23 -7.58 2.80 -14.35
CA ILE A 23 -7.33 1.74 -15.34
C ILE A 23 -8.62 1.41 -16.10
N VAL A 24 -9.75 1.27 -15.40
CA VAL A 24 -11.05 1.00 -16.04
C VAL A 24 -11.50 2.19 -16.89
N LEU A 25 -11.32 3.42 -16.40
CA LEU A 25 -11.62 4.63 -17.18
C LEU A 25 -10.77 4.70 -18.45
N TYR A 26 -9.47 4.40 -18.35
CA TYR A 26 -8.61 4.33 -19.53
C TYR A 26 -9.06 3.25 -20.53
N ALA A 27 -9.45 2.06 -20.04
CA ALA A 27 -9.97 1.00 -20.91
C ALA A 27 -11.28 1.40 -21.62
N ALA A 28 -12.09 2.26 -21.00
CA ALA A 28 -13.35 2.75 -21.56
C ALA A 28 -13.19 3.97 -22.49
N THR A 29 -12.25 4.89 -22.21
CA THR A 29 -12.10 6.14 -22.98
C THR A 29 -10.93 6.14 -23.96
N GLY A 30 -9.93 5.28 -23.77
CA GLY A 30 -8.69 5.28 -24.56
C GLY A 30 -7.78 6.50 -24.32
N GLU A 31 -8.10 7.34 -23.32
CA GLU A 31 -7.44 8.63 -23.15
C GLU A 31 -6.11 8.51 -22.39
N GLU A 32 -5.00 8.85 -23.04
CA GLU A 32 -3.65 8.66 -22.47
C GLU A 32 -3.41 9.42 -21.15
N ALA A 33 -4.15 10.50 -20.89
CA ALA A 33 -4.11 11.21 -19.62
C ALA A 33 -4.59 10.33 -18.44
N CYS A 34 -5.56 9.43 -18.69
CA CYS A 34 -6.02 8.46 -17.71
C CYS A 34 -4.98 7.35 -17.47
N ALA A 35 -4.31 6.86 -18.52
CA ALA A 35 -3.22 5.89 -18.37
C ALA A 35 -2.07 6.44 -17.54
N ARG A 36 -1.70 7.71 -17.73
CA ARG A 36 -0.61 8.34 -17.00
C ARG A 36 -0.94 8.48 -15.50
N ARG A 37 -2.17 8.85 -15.18
CA ARG A 37 -2.68 8.93 -13.79
C ARG A 37 -2.79 7.55 -13.15
N ALA A 38 -3.36 6.57 -13.86
CA ALA A 38 -3.43 5.17 -13.44
C ALA A 38 -2.05 4.62 -13.06
N LYS A 39 -1.04 4.83 -13.91
CA LYS A 39 0.32 4.33 -13.68
C LYS A 39 0.96 4.94 -12.43
N LEU A 40 0.73 6.23 -12.17
CA LEU A 40 1.25 6.92 -11.00
C LEU A 40 0.61 6.38 -9.71
N LEU A 41 -0.72 6.21 -9.69
CA LEU A 41 -1.45 5.61 -8.56
C LEU A 41 -1.11 4.13 -8.33
N TRP A 42 -0.87 3.37 -9.40
CA TRP A 42 -0.41 1.99 -9.32
C TRP A 42 0.97 1.89 -8.66
N ASN A 43 1.91 2.73 -9.09
CA ASN A 43 3.24 2.77 -8.50
C ASN A 43 3.21 3.21 -7.02
N LEU A 44 2.37 4.21 -6.68
CA LEU A 44 2.15 4.61 -5.28
C LEU A 44 1.65 3.46 -4.43
N THR A 45 0.69 2.68 -4.94
CA THR A 45 0.18 1.50 -4.25
C THR A 45 1.28 0.46 -4.01
N GLY A 46 2.13 0.22 -5.01
CA GLY A 46 3.28 -0.68 -4.87
C GLY A 46 4.25 -0.20 -3.78
N VAL A 47 4.57 1.10 -3.75
CA VAL A 47 5.44 1.69 -2.72
C VAL A 47 4.83 1.55 -1.33
N PHE A 48 3.56 1.86 -1.15
CA PHE A 48 2.89 1.71 0.16
C PHE A 48 2.80 0.24 0.58
N ALA A 49 2.54 -0.68 -0.35
CA ALA A 49 2.52 -2.12 -0.05
C ALA A 49 3.90 -2.63 0.39
N MET A 50 4.98 -2.22 -0.29
CA MET A 50 6.35 -2.58 0.08
C MET A 50 6.75 -1.98 1.42
N LEU A 51 6.50 -0.69 1.62
CA LEU A 51 6.82 0.02 2.86
C LEU A 51 6.05 -0.55 4.04
N GLY A 52 4.76 -0.84 3.86
CA GLY A 52 3.94 -1.50 4.87
C GLY A 52 4.42 -2.89 5.24
N THR A 53 4.77 -3.70 4.25
CA THR A 53 5.29 -5.06 4.48
C THR A 53 6.61 -5.01 5.23
N ASN A 54 7.50 -4.08 4.85
CA ASN A 54 8.80 -3.90 5.50
C ASN A 54 8.63 -3.50 6.98
N ILE A 55 7.79 -2.50 7.26
CA ILE A 55 7.51 -2.06 8.64
C ILE A 55 6.84 -3.19 9.44
N LEU A 56 5.98 -4.00 8.84
CA LEU A 56 5.32 -5.11 9.52
C LEU A 56 6.33 -6.17 10.01
N ILE A 57 7.25 -6.55 9.12
CA ILE A 57 8.30 -7.54 9.40
C ILE A 57 9.21 -7.01 10.51
N TRP A 58 9.77 -5.81 10.35
CA TRP A 58 10.69 -5.24 11.35
C TRP A 58 10.01 -4.90 12.67
N GLY A 59 8.73 -4.52 12.64
CA GLY A 59 7.93 -4.33 13.84
C GLY A 59 7.77 -5.61 14.65
N HIS A 60 7.58 -6.77 14.00
CA HIS A 60 7.57 -8.06 14.69
C HIS A 60 8.94 -8.44 15.21
N VAL A 61 10.00 -8.21 14.42
CA VAL A 61 11.39 -8.48 14.83
C VAL A 61 11.76 -7.67 16.08
N LEU A 62 11.49 -6.37 16.11
CA LEU A 62 11.76 -5.51 17.26
C LEU A 62 10.98 -5.94 18.51
N VAL A 63 9.69 -6.26 18.38
CA VAL A 63 8.88 -6.73 19.50
C VAL A 63 9.35 -8.09 20.01
N ALA A 64 9.76 -9.00 19.11
CA ALA A 64 10.32 -10.30 19.49
C ALA A 64 11.65 -10.14 20.23
N LEU A 65 12.57 -9.32 19.70
CA LEU A 65 13.84 -8.99 20.35
C LEU A 65 13.64 -8.35 21.74
N TRP A 66 12.70 -7.41 21.84
CA TRP A 66 12.38 -6.77 23.12
C TRP A 66 11.89 -7.79 24.16
N ARG A 67 11.02 -8.72 23.74
CA ARG A 67 10.53 -9.79 24.61
C ARG A 67 11.62 -10.79 25.00
N LEU A 68 12.56 -11.10 24.12
CA LEU A 68 13.70 -11.97 24.44
C LEU A 68 14.70 -11.29 25.39
N TRP A 69 14.82 -9.96 25.31
CA TRP A 69 15.79 -9.21 26.12
C TRP A 69 15.27 -8.86 27.51
N PHE A 70 13.97 -8.57 27.63
CA PHE A 70 13.35 -8.10 28.88
C PHE A 70 12.28 -9.04 29.46
N GLY A 71 12.02 -10.18 28.83
CA GLY A 71 11.10 -11.22 29.30
C GLY A 71 11.86 -12.48 29.71
#